data_AF-A0A6C0B0D1-F1
#
_entry.id   AF-A0A6C0B0D1-F1
#
_cell.length_a   1.000
_cell.length_b   1.000
_cell.length_c   1.000
_cell.angle_alpha   90.00
_cell.angle_beta   90.00
_cell.angle_gamma   90.00
#
_symmetry.space_group_name_H-M   'P 1'
#
loop_
_entity.id
_entity.type
_entity.pdbx_description
1 polymer ?
#
loop_
_entity_poly.entity_id
_entity_poly.type
_entity_poly.pdbx_seq_one_letter_code
_entity_poly.pdbx_strand_id
1 'polypeptide(L)'
;MMPLYIALAVALICFILYALDRRFKGEPIEWLSASKLTILGGLLSGGITYTFSSPEVVAEVVKTVVPEVPAVQEMFVGVPAF
;
A
#
# COMPACT_ATOMS: atom_id res chain seq x y z
N MET A 1 7.07 10.94 -10.43
CA MET A 1 7.97 10.18 -11.32
C MET A 1 8.75 9.09 -10.59
N MET A 2 9.51 9.43 -9.54
CA MET A 2 10.29 8.47 -8.73
C MET A 2 9.50 7.24 -8.20
N PRO A 3 8.31 7.37 -7.56
CA PRO A 3 7.57 6.21 -7.05
C PRO A 3 7.07 5.27 -8.16
N LEU A 4 6.80 5.81 -9.35
CA LEU A 4 6.34 5.02 -10.50
C LEU A 4 7.45 4.12 -11.03
N TYR A 5 8.69 4.64 -11.14
CA TYR A 5 9.84 3.84 -11.54
C TYR A 5 10.16 2.73 -10.54
N ILE A 6 10.03 3.01 -9.25
CA ILE A 6 10.26 2.00 -8.20
C ILE A 6 9.18 0.92 -8.26
N ALA A 7 7.91 1.29 -8.40
CA ALA A 7 6.81 0.35 -8.56
C ALA A 7 6.99 -0.58 -9.77
N LEU A 8 7.42 -0.03 -10.92
CA LEU A 8 7.72 -0.81 -12.13
C LEU A 8 8.90 -1.77 -11.94
N ALA A 9 9.98 -1.29 -11.33
CA ALA A 9 11.15 -2.11 -11.06
C ALA A 9 10.81 -3.28 -10.13
N VAL A 10 10.05 -3.03 -9.07
CA VAL A 10 9.64 -4.06 -8.10
C VAL A 10 8.67 -5.06 -8.75
N ALA A 11 7.73 -4.58 -9.57
CA ALA A 11 6.86 -5.47 -10.34
C ALA A 11 7.68 -6.45 -11.21
N LEU A 12 8.65 -5.94 -11.98
CA LEU A 12 9.54 -6.78 -12.78
C LEU A 12 10.33 -7.78 -11.94
N ILE A 13 10.87 -7.36 -10.79
CA ILE A 13 11.61 -8.24 -9.89
C ILE A 13 10.70 -9.36 -9.36
N CYS A 14 9.48 -9.04 -8.92
CA CYS A 14 8.51 -10.05 -8.47
C CYS A 14 8.19 -11.07 -9.56
N PHE A 15 8.01 -10.61 -10.81
CA PHE A 15 7.79 -11.52 -11.94
C PHE A 15 8.99 -12.43 -12.20
N ILE A 16 10.21 -11.87 -12.19
CA ILE A 16 11.44 -12.63 -12.41
C ILE A 16 11.64 -13.68 -11.32
N LEU A 17 11.44 -13.32 -10.05
CA LEU A 17 11.55 -14.25 -8.92
C LEU A 17 10.53 -15.38 -9.02
N TYR A 18 9.29 -15.07 -9.43
CA TYR A 18 8.27 -16.08 -9.66
C TYR A 18 8.63 -17.02 -10.82
N ALA A 19 9.11 -16.47 -11.93
CA ALA A 19 9.54 -17.25 -13.08
C ALA A 19 10.74 -18.16 -12.73
N LEU A 20 11.68 -17.67 -11.92
CA LEU A 20 12.80 -18.46 -11.41
C LEU A 20 12.33 -19.57 -10.47
N ASP A 21 11.42 -19.27 -9.53
CA ASP A 21 10.86 -20.28 -8.62
C ASP A 21 10.18 -21.43 -9.39
N ARG A 22 9.35 -21.11 -10.39
CA ARG A 22 8.73 -22.12 -11.26
C ARG A 22 9.75 -22.90 -12.08
N ARG A 23 10.78 -22.23 -12.61
CA ARG A 23 11.88 -22.87 -13.34
C ARG A 23 12.66 -23.83 -12.45
N PHE A 24 12.94 -23.49 -11.20
CA PHE A 24 13.62 -24.37 -10.26
C PHE A 24 12.78 -25.58 -9.85
N LYS A 25 11.46 -25.43 -9.80
CA LYS A 25 10.51 -26.51 -9.49
C LYS A 25 10.16 -27.39 -10.70
N GLY A 26 10.58 -27.00 -11.91
CA GLY A 26 10.21 -27.69 -13.16
C GLY A 26 8.71 -27.59 -13.47
N GLU A 27 8.01 -26.63 -12.86
CA GLU A 27 6.58 -26.45 -13.00
C GLU A 27 6.25 -25.43 -14.11
N PRO A 28 5.12 -25.59 -14.82
CA PRO A 28 4.68 -24.59 -15.78
C PRO A 28 4.34 -23.27 -15.07
N ILE A 29 4.52 -22.15 -15.76
CA ILE A 29 4.16 -20.82 -15.26
C ILE A 29 2.64 -20.70 -15.15
N GLU A 30 2.13 -20.45 -13.96
CA GLU A 30 0.72 -20.06 -13.78
C GLU A 30 0.57 -18.55 -13.91
N TRP A 31 -0.03 -18.12 -15.01
CA TRP A 31 -0.24 -16.70 -15.33
C TRP A 31 -1.08 -15.95 -14.31
N LEU A 32 -2.06 -16.60 -13.68
CA LEU A 32 -2.88 -16.00 -12.61
C LEU A 32 -2.05 -15.73 -11.34
N SER A 33 -1.20 -16.67 -10.96
CA SER A 33 -0.33 -16.53 -9.80
C SER A 33 0.76 -15.48 -10.07
N ALA A 34 1.36 -15.50 -11.26
CA ALA A 34 2.34 -14.52 -11.71
C ALA A 34 1.77 -13.08 -11.69
N SER A 35 0.61 -12.88 -12.29
CA SER A 35 -0.01 -11.55 -12.40
C SER A 35 -0.37 -10.97 -11.04
N LYS A 36 -0.97 -11.76 -10.14
CA LYS A 36 -1.27 -11.34 -8.76
C LYS A 36 -0.01 -10.90 -8.02
N LEU A 37 1.06 -11.69 -8.10
CA LEU A 37 2.32 -11.38 -7.40
C LEU A 37 2.96 -10.10 -7.93
N THR A 38 2.95 -9.93 -9.25
CA THR A 38 3.53 -8.78 -9.95
C THR A 38 2.77 -7.49 -9.63
N ILE A 39 1.43 -7.53 -9.68
CA ILE A 39 0.57 -6.39 -9.40
C ILE A 39 0.65 -6.00 -7.91
N LEU A 40 0.57 -6.97 -7.00
CA LEU A 40 0.67 -6.70 -5.56
C LEU A 40 2.04 -6.14 -5.18
N GLY A 41 3.13 -6.70 -5.72
CA GLY A 41 4.49 -6.21 -5.47
C GLY A 41 4.69 -4.77 -5.95
N GLY A 42 4.22 -4.45 -7.16
CA GLY A 42 4.27 -3.09 -7.70
C GLY A 42 3.40 -2.10 -6.91
N LEU A 43 2.19 -2.50 -6.52
CA LEU A 43 1.25 -1.63 -5.81
C LEU A 43 1.70 -1.35 -4.37
N LEU A 44 2.21 -2.36 -3.66
CA LEU A 44 2.74 -2.18 -2.30
C LEU A 44 3.98 -1.28 -2.31
N SER A 45 4.95 -1.54 -3.18
CA SER A 45 6.16 -0.72 -3.27
C SER A 45 5.89 0.70 -3.73
N GLY A 46 4.95 0.89 -4.67
CA GLY A 46 4.45 2.20 -5.08
C GLY A 46 3.77 2.96 -3.94
N GLY A 47 2.93 2.28 -3.17
CA GLY A 47 2.27 2.86 -1.98
C GLY A 47 3.27 3.27 -0.90
N ILE A 48 4.25 2.42 -0.61
CA ILE A 48 5.32 2.73 0.34
C ILE A 48 6.13 3.94 -0.16
N THR A 49 6.61 3.92 -1.39
CA THR A 49 7.40 5.05 -1.91
C THR A 49 6.61 6.34 -2.01
N TYR A 50 5.29 6.27 -2.24
CA TYR A 50 4.41 7.43 -2.18
C TYR A 50 4.34 8.05 -0.79
N THR A 51 4.16 7.24 0.26
CA THR A 51 4.09 7.74 1.65
C THR A 51 5.41 8.33 2.10
N PHE A 52 6.54 7.69 1.74
CA PHE A 52 7.87 8.22 2.06
C PHE A 52 8.22 9.49 1.29
N SER A 53 7.77 9.63 0.04
CA SER A 53 8.09 10.80 -0.79
C SER A 53 7.19 12.01 -0.50
N SER A 54 6.01 11.80 0.10
CA SER A 54 5.02 12.85 0.34
C SER A 54 4.45 12.79 1.77
N PRO A 55 5.27 13.05 2.80
CA PRO A 55 4.84 12.94 4.20
C PRO A 55 3.70 13.92 4.56
N GLU A 56 3.65 15.07 3.89
CA GLU A 56 2.63 16.12 4.11
C GLU A 56 1.22 15.66 3.68
N VAL A 57 1.13 14.98 2.53
CA VAL A 57 -0.13 14.43 2.00
C VAL A 57 -0.66 13.29 2.88
N VAL A 58 0.24 12.48 3.45
CA VAL A 58 -0.15 11.42 4.39
C VAL A 58 -0.72 12.03 5.67
N ALA A 59 -0.10 13.08 6.19
CA ALA A 59 -0.60 13.79 7.38
C ALA A 59 -1.97 14.44 7.12
N GLU A 60 -2.21 14.97 5.91
CA GLU A 60 -3.50 15.55 5.52
C GLU A 60 -4.58 14.47 5.36
N VAL A 61 -4.27 13.34 4.71
CA VAL A 61 -5.20 12.20 4.61
C VAL A 61 -5.56 11.62 5.97
N VAL A 62 -4.57 11.47 6.87
CA VAL A 62 -4.83 11.04 8.26
C VAL A 62 -5.74 12.05 8.97
N LYS A 63 -5.51 13.35 8.80
CA LYS A 63 -6.38 14.40 9.35
C LYS A 63 -7.79 14.42 8.73
N THR A 64 -7.99 13.90 7.52
CA THR A 64 -9.33 13.72 6.91
C THR A 64 -10.02 12.41 7.28
N VAL A 65 -9.29 11.43 7.84
CA VAL A 65 -9.87 10.17 8.38
C VAL A 65 -10.19 10.28 9.87
N VAL A 66 -9.44 11.08 10.62
CA VAL A 66 -9.73 11.44 12.03
C VAL A 66 -11.01 12.29 12.26
N PRO A 67 -11.53 13.14 11.35
CA PRO A 67 -12.70 13.96 11.58
C PRO A 67 -14.02 13.18 11.37
N GLU A 68 -13.98 11.86 11.20
CA GLU A 68 -15.16 10.99 11.36
C GLU A 68 -15.28 10.38 12.77
N VAL A 69 -14.35 10.69 13.68
CA VAL A 69 -14.52 10.50 15.14
C VAL A 69 -14.92 11.80 15.90
N PRO A 70 -15.92 12.61 15.49
CA PRO A 70 -16.46 13.65 16.36
C PRO A 70 -17.97 13.49 16.50
N ALA A 71 -18.42 12.60 17.38
CA ALA A 71 -19.80 12.67 17.93
C ALA A 71 -20.01 11.78 19.16
N VAL A 72 -19.30 10.65 19.29
CA VAL A 72 -19.59 9.67 20.36
C VAL A 72 -18.78 9.94 21.65
N GLN A 73 -17.64 10.63 21.57
CA GLN A 73 -16.74 10.84 22.73
C GLN A 73 -16.93 12.18 23.47
N GLU A 74 -17.93 12.99 23.11
CA GLU A 74 -18.33 14.18 23.89
C GLU A 74 -19.52 13.88 24.84
N MET A 75 -20.17 12.71 24.71
CA MET A 75 -21.34 12.36 25.53
C MET A 75 -21.02 11.81 26.92
N PHE A 76 -19.75 11.61 27.27
CA PHE A 76 -19.32 11.02 28.55
C PHE A 76 -18.56 11.98 29.48
N VAL A 77 -18.37 13.22 29.08
CA VAL A 77 -17.77 14.24 29.94
C VAL A 77 -18.76 15.38 30.03
N GLY A 78 -19.80 15.19 30.83
CA GLY A 78 -20.79 16.22 31.12
C GLY A 78 -20.08 17.47 31.62
N VAL A 79 -19.91 18.46 30.75
CA VAL A 79 -19.39 19.77 31.10
C VAL A 79 -20.46 20.46 31.94
N PRO A 80 -20.23 20.76 33.23
CA PRO A 80 -21.19 21.52 34.00
C PRO A 80 -21.16 22.97 33.53
N ALA A 81 -22.30 23.46 33.05
CA ALA A 81 -22.52 24.89 32.85
C ALA A 81 -22.69 25.56 34.22
N PHE A 82 -21.85 26.56 34.49
CA PHE A 82 -22.11 27.58 35.51
C PHE A 82 -22.61 28.84 34.80
#